data_AF-C6H5U8-F1
#
_entry.id   AF-C6H5U8-F1
#
_cell.length_a   1.000
_cell.length_b   1.000
_cell.length_c   1.000
_cell.angle_alpha   90.00
_cell.angle_beta   90.00
_cell.angle_gamma   90.00
#
_symmetry.space_group_name_H-M   'P 1'
#
loop_
_entity.id
_entity.type
_entity.pdbx_description
1 polymer ?
#
loop_
_entity_poly.entity_id
_entity_poly.type
_entity_poly.pdbx_seq_one_letter_code
_entity_poly.pdbx_strand_id
1 'polypeptide(L)'
;MADNNPLKSYHAYRSSDFKISRRVVKASVMSKEITKIRMKSFTDDDLLEEIKKATRIDPPQNSVAVVVDVVESQGAIRIFERKDDSYVNGVGTEEAGHMVIVPWNSGWWFRVSGSIRVGYAVANNVK
;
A
#
# COMPACT_ATOMS: atom_id res chain seq x y z
N MET A 1 -1.89 -49.23 -28.32
CA MET A 1 -2.39 -48.27 -27.32
C MET A 1 -1.99 -46.90 -27.84
N ALA A 2 -2.95 -46.16 -28.36
CA ALA A 2 -2.72 -45.00 -29.22
C ALA A 2 -3.23 -43.72 -28.57
N ASP A 3 -2.42 -42.68 -28.75
CA ASP A 3 -2.54 -41.31 -28.30
C ASP A 3 -3.74 -40.55 -28.89
N ASN A 4 -4.20 -39.56 -28.12
CA ASN A 4 -5.17 -38.55 -28.53
C ASN A 4 -4.51 -37.45 -29.37
N ASN A 5 -5.08 -37.13 -30.54
CA ASN A 5 -4.83 -35.87 -31.25
C ASN A 5 -6.10 -35.42 -32.02
N PRO A 6 -6.62 -34.18 -31.81
CA PRO A 6 -7.87 -33.71 -32.39
C PRO A 6 -7.65 -32.85 -33.65
N LEU A 7 -8.32 -33.18 -34.76
CA LEU A 7 -8.40 -32.29 -35.93
C LEU A 7 -9.71 -32.48 -36.73
N LYS A 8 -10.20 -31.32 -37.22
CA LYS A 8 -11.19 -31.07 -38.30
C LYS A 8 -12.67 -31.12 -37.90
N SER A 9 -13.59 -30.35 -38.47
CA SER A 9 -13.61 -29.14 -39.30
C SER A 9 -15.11 -28.91 -39.57
N TYR A 10 -15.69 -27.73 -39.38
CA TYR A 10 -17.05 -27.47 -39.89
C TYR A 10 -17.18 -26.09 -40.55
N HIS A 11 -17.25 -26.18 -41.88
CA HIS A 11 -18.09 -25.47 -42.83
C HIS A 11 -18.29 -23.96 -42.73
N ALA A 12 -17.73 -23.29 -43.76
CA ALA A 12 -18.13 -21.97 -44.22
C ALA A 12 -19.55 -22.00 -44.83
N TYR A 13 -20.37 -21.00 -44.47
CA TYR A 13 -21.57 -20.62 -45.21
C TYR A 13 -21.38 -19.22 -45.81
N ARG A 14 -21.70 -19.12 -47.10
CA ARG A 14 -21.50 -17.97 -47.99
C ARG A 14 -22.88 -17.43 -48.38
N SER A 15 -23.15 -16.14 -48.16
CA SER A 15 -24.14 -15.28 -48.85
C SER A 15 -24.31 -14.00 -48.03
N SER A 16 -24.52 -12.80 -48.55
CA SER A 16 -24.39 -12.13 -49.84
C SER A 16 -24.62 -10.64 -49.52
N ASP A 17 -24.16 -9.77 -50.41
CA ASP A 17 -24.57 -8.36 -50.55
C ASP A 17 -24.22 -7.36 -49.45
N PHE A 18 -23.13 -6.60 -49.66
CA PHE A 18 -23.17 -5.17 -49.33
C PHE A 18 -22.22 -4.36 -50.24
N LYS A 19 -22.78 -3.29 -50.83
CA LYS A 19 -22.19 -2.44 -51.87
C LYS A 19 -20.96 -1.68 -51.37
N ILE A 20 -19.86 -1.70 -52.13
CA ILE A 20 -18.64 -0.92 -51.86
C ILE A 20 -18.88 0.54 -52.26
N SER A 21 -19.09 1.41 -51.27
CA SER A 21 -18.96 2.86 -51.43
C SER A 21 -17.52 3.27 -51.16
N ARG A 22 -16.76 3.63 -52.21
CA ARG A 22 -15.41 4.20 -52.06
C ARG A 22 -15.49 5.55 -51.37
N ARG A 23 -15.26 5.60 -50.06
CA ARG A 23 -14.77 6.81 -49.39
C ARG A 23 -13.26 6.84 -49.53
N VAL A 24 -12.75 7.84 -50.22
CA VAL A 24 -11.33 8.23 -50.16
C VAL A 24 -11.09 8.76 -48.76
N VAL A 25 -10.53 7.93 -47.88
CA VAL A 25 -10.10 8.37 -46.55
C VAL A 25 -8.75 9.05 -46.74
N LYS A 26 -8.75 10.37 -46.59
CA LYS A 26 -7.55 11.20 -46.51
C LYS A 26 -6.70 10.65 -45.36
N ALA A 27 -5.50 10.13 -45.65
CA ALA A 27 -4.59 9.68 -44.61
C ALA A 27 -4.22 10.87 -43.71
N SER A 28 -4.77 10.89 -42.50
CA SER A 28 -4.33 11.81 -41.46
C SER A 28 -3.03 11.25 -40.91
N VAL A 29 -1.93 11.98 -41.12
CA VAL A 29 -0.63 11.66 -40.54
C VAL A 29 -0.77 11.86 -39.03
N MET A 30 -0.98 10.75 -38.32
CA MET A 30 -0.98 10.71 -36.86
C MET A 30 0.44 11.06 -36.36
N SER A 31 0.60 12.27 -35.85
CA SER A 31 1.80 12.68 -35.11
C SER A 31 1.93 11.80 -33.87
N LYS A 32 3.02 11.03 -33.75
CA LYS A 32 3.34 10.30 -32.53
C LYS A 32 3.96 11.30 -31.55
N GLU A 33 3.20 11.78 -30.57
CA GLU A 33 3.78 12.47 -29.43
C GLU A 33 4.54 11.45 -28.58
N ILE A 34 5.88 11.52 -28.63
CA ILE A 34 6.74 10.69 -27.79
C ILE A 34 6.89 11.41 -26.45
N THR A 35 6.13 10.97 -25.44
CA THR A 35 6.32 11.43 -24.06
C THR A 35 7.64 10.90 -23.53
N LYS A 36 8.63 11.78 -23.39
CA LYS A 36 9.97 11.46 -22.89
C LYS A 36 9.87 11.15 -21.39
N ILE A 37 9.84 9.87 -21.02
CA ILE A 37 9.89 9.44 -19.63
C ILE A 37 11.32 9.69 -19.11
N ARG A 38 11.48 10.70 -18.26
CA ARG A 38 12.75 10.94 -17.56
C ARG A 38 12.87 9.91 -16.44
N MET A 39 13.64 8.85 -16.67
CA MET A 39 14.10 7.97 -15.59
C MET A 39 14.89 8.80 -14.59
N LYS A 40 14.39 8.91 -13.35
CA LYS A 40 15.23 9.30 -12.21
C LYS A 40 16.01 8.04 -11.84
N SER A 41 17.32 8.07 -12.01
CA SER A 41 18.21 7.05 -11.44
C SER A 41 18.22 7.27 -9.94
N PHE A 42 17.51 6.42 -9.19
CA PHE A 42 17.69 6.32 -7.75
C PHE A 42 18.92 5.46 -7.53
N THR A 43 19.88 5.94 -6.73
CA THR A 43 20.98 5.09 -6.28
C THR A 43 20.48 4.15 -5.19
N ASP A 44 21.16 3.02 -4.99
CA ASP A 44 20.82 2.09 -3.90
C ASP A 44 20.90 2.79 -2.53
N ASP A 45 21.78 3.78 -2.37
CA ASP A 45 21.91 4.58 -1.15
C ASP A 45 20.69 5.48 -0.91
N ASP A 46 20.15 6.13 -1.95
CA ASP A 46 18.94 6.95 -1.83
C ASP A 46 17.73 6.10 -1.42
N LEU A 47 17.60 4.89 -1.98
CA LEU A 47 16.55 3.95 -1.61
C LEU A 47 16.70 3.46 -0.17
N LEU A 48 17.94 3.20 0.27
CA LEU A 48 18.23 2.79 1.64
C LEU A 48 17.98 3.92 2.65
N GLU A 49 18.24 5.17 2.31
CA GLU A 49 17.93 6.32 3.18
C GLU A 49 16.42 6.53 3.36
N GLU A 50 15.64 6.34 2.29
CA GLU A 50 14.18 6.44 2.33
C GLU A 50 13.55 5.29 3.15
N ILE A 51 14.12 4.07 3.06
CA ILE A 51 13.68 2.90 3.84
C ILE A 51 14.10 2.99 5.32
N LYS A 52 15.21 3.64 5.66
CA LYS A 52 15.74 3.72 7.04
C LYS A 52 14.92 4.60 7.98
N LYS A 53 14.14 5.56 7.46
CA LYS A 53 13.26 6.38 8.29
C LYS A 53 12.00 5.58 8.63
N ALA A 54 12.03 4.92 9.79
CA ALA A 54 10.86 4.28 10.35
C ALA A 54 9.65 5.23 10.31
N THR A 55 8.53 4.74 9.76
CA THR A 55 7.35 5.56 9.53
C THR A 55 6.80 6.08 10.86
N ARG A 56 6.79 7.40 10.99
CA ARG A 56 6.08 8.11 12.06
C ARG A 56 4.58 7.89 11.89
N ILE A 57 3.93 7.54 12.99
CA ILE A 57 2.48 7.34 13.08
C ILE A 57 1.94 8.31 14.13
N ASP A 58 0.99 9.12 13.69
CA ASP A 58 0.21 10.00 14.53
C ASP A 58 -1.19 9.38 14.66
N PRO A 59 -1.62 8.96 15.88
CA PRO A 59 -2.97 8.45 16.08
C PRO A 59 -4.06 9.44 15.62
N PRO A 60 -5.27 8.94 15.31
CA PRO A 60 -6.42 9.80 14.99
C PRO A 60 -6.66 10.91 16.02
N GLN A 61 -7.22 12.02 15.58
CA GLN A 61 -7.63 13.09 16.49
C GLN A 61 -8.61 12.55 17.56
N ASN A 62 -8.48 13.03 18.80
CA ASN A 62 -9.24 12.58 19.96
C ASN A 62 -8.95 11.13 20.41
N SER A 63 -7.85 10.53 19.94
CA SER A 63 -7.34 9.29 20.54
C SER A 63 -6.99 9.53 22.00
N VAL A 64 -7.55 8.71 22.88
CA VAL A 64 -7.28 8.72 24.33
C VAL A 64 -6.41 7.55 24.77
N ALA A 65 -6.30 6.51 23.92
CA ALA A 65 -5.37 5.42 24.12
C ALA A 65 -4.97 4.75 22.80
N VAL A 66 -3.78 4.15 22.80
CA VAL A 66 -3.29 3.23 21.78
C VAL A 66 -3.38 1.82 22.37
N VAL A 67 -4.00 0.90 21.62
CA VAL A 67 -4.12 -0.51 22.00
C VAL A 67 -3.13 -1.31 21.16
N VAL A 68 -2.24 -2.04 21.82
CA VAL A 68 -1.18 -2.80 21.18
C VAL A 68 -1.40 -4.28 21.46
N ASP A 69 -1.60 -5.05 20.40
CA ASP A 69 -1.72 -6.51 20.48
C ASP A 69 -0.33 -7.12 20.31
N VAL A 70 0.21 -7.64 21.41
CA VAL A 70 1.52 -8.30 21.49
C VAL A 70 1.39 -9.80 21.78
N VAL A 71 0.21 -10.39 21.53
CA VAL A 71 -0.04 -11.81 21.83
C VAL A 71 0.91 -12.73 21.07
N GLU A 72 1.12 -12.47 19.77
CA GLU A 72 2.01 -13.26 18.90
C GLU A 72 3.43 -12.67 18.77
N SER A 73 3.75 -11.62 19.54
CA SER A 73 5.06 -10.97 19.72
C SER A 73 6.04 -11.09 18.52
N GLN A 74 5.86 -10.26 17.50
CA GLN A 74 6.81 -10.11 16.37
C GLN A 74 7.24 -8.65 16.14
N GLY A 75 7.09 -7.80 17.15
CA GLY A 75 7.38 -6.39 16.99
C GLY A 75 7.31 -5.59 18.28
N ALA A 76 7.44 -4.29 18.12
CA ALA A 76 7.31 -3.32 19.20
C ALA A 76 6.84 -1.97 18.65
N ILE A 77 6.18 -1.20 19.50
CA ILE A 77 6.02 0.24 19.29
C ILE A 77 7.03 1.00 20.14
N ARG A 78 7.49 2.15 19.63
CA ARG A 78 8.28 3.13 20.38
C ARG A 78 7.61 4.48 20.28
N ILE A 79 7.39 5.11 21.43
CA ILE A 79 6.62 6.33 21.61
C ILE A 79 7.57 7.47 21.95
N PHE A 80 7.35 8.62 21.35
CA PHE A 80 8.21 9.80 21.43
C PHE A 80 7.38 11.06 21.65
N GLU A 81 7.98 12.07 22.29
CA GLU A 81 7.46 13.43 22.33
C GLU A 81 7.58 14.08 20.95
N ARG A 82 6.54 14.79 20.51
CA ARG A 82 6.52 15.52 19.23
C ARG A 82 7.45 16.72 19.23
N LYS A 83 7.72 17.32 20.39
CA LYS A 83 8.44 18.58 20.49
C LYS A 83 9.92 18.42 20.16
N ASP A 84 10.53 17.33 20.61
CA ASP A 84 11.98 17.12 20.57
C ASP A 84 12.39 15.68 20.22
N ASP A 85 11.44 14.83 19.84
CA ASP A 85 11.65 13.41 19.55
C ASP A 85 12.29 12.64 20.71
N SER A 86 12.11 13.12 21.96
CA SER A 86 12.56 12.40 23.14
C SER A 86 11.76 11.13 23.34
N TYR A 87 12.44 10.05 23.74
CA TYR A 87 11.81 8.77 24.00
C TYR A 87 10.93 8.83 25.25
N VAL A 88 9.68 8.43 25.12
CA VAL A 88 8.69 8.40 26.21
C VAL A 88 8.54 6.99 26.76
N ASN A 89 8.20 6.05 25.90
CA ASN A 89 7.90 4.67 26.30
C ASN A 89 7.96 3.72 25.09
N GLY A 90 7.85 2.42 25.35
CA GLY A 90 7.75 1.37 24.35
C GLY A 90 6.86 0.23 24.84
N VAL A 91 6.30 -0.52 23.90
CA VAL A 91 5.61 -1.77 24.17
C VAL A 91 6.12 -2.78 23.16
N GLY A 92 6.77 -3.83 23.66
CA GLY A 92 7.38 -4.86 22.83
C GLY A 92 7.24 -6.26 23.41
N THR A 93 8.26 -7.07 23.19
CA THR A 93 8.29 -8.49 23.53
C THR A 93 8.24 -8.75 25.04
N GLU A 94 8.61 -7.77 25.86
CA GLU A 94 8.48 -7.80 27.31
C GLU A 94 7.03 -7.94 27.78
N GLU A 95 6.06 -7.57 26.95
CA GLU A 95 4.63 -7.71 27.21
C GLU A 95 3.98 -8.87 26.44
N ALA A 96 4.79 -9.79 25.88
CA ALA A 96 4.31 -10.89 25.05
C ALA A 96 3.19 -11.71 25.73
N GLY A 97 2.16 -12.05 24.96
CA GLY A 97 0.97 -12.77 25.46
C GLY A 97 -0.14 -11.87 26.01
N HIS A 98 0.07 -10.55 26.02
CA HIS A 98 -0.92 -9.58 26.50
C HIS A 98 -1.43 -8.65 25.40
N MET A 99 -2.53 -7.95 25.71
CA MET A 99 -2.96 -6.77 24.97
C MET A 99 -2.77 -5.57 25.88
N VAL A 100 -1.95 -4.62 25.43
CA VAL A 100 -1.52 -3.49 26.25
C VAL A 100 -2.27 -2.24 25.82
N ILE A 101 -2.86 -1.53 26.77
CA ILE A 101 -3.50 -0.24 26.54
C ILE A 101 -2.58 0.85 27.07
N VAL A 102 -2.11 1.71 26.18
CA VAL A 102 -1.27 2.86 26.51
C VAL A 102 -2.14 4.12 26.48
N PRO A 103 -2.38 4.80 27.62
CA PRO A 103 -3.01 6.11 27.64
C PRO A 103 -2.26 7.07 26.71
N TRP A 104 -3.01 7.83 25.91
CA TRP A 104 -2.42 8.63 24.84
C TRP A 104 -2.41 10.12 25.17
N ASN A 105 -1.26 10.75 24.91
CA ASN A 105 -1.12 12.20 24.92
C ASN A 105 -1.00 12.71 23.47
N SER A 106 -1.77 13.73 23.10
CA SER A 106 -1.72 14.33 21.75
C SER A 106 -0.36 14.93 21.38
N GLY A 107 0.47 15.22 22.39
CA GLY A 107 1.87 15.62 22.24
C GLY A 107 2.79 14.49 21.78
N TRP A 108 2.33 13.24 21.70
CA TRP A 108 3.16 12.10 21.32
C TRP A 108 2.99 11.70 19.85
N TRP A 109 3.94 10.93 19.36
CA TRP A 109 3.89 10.13 18.13
C TRP A 109 4.58 8.79 18.38
N PHE A 110 4.37 7.80 17.50
CA PHE A 110 5.05 6.52 17.64
C PHE A 110 5.50 5.95 16.30
N ARG A 111 6.40 4.96 16.36
CA ARG A 111 6.73 4.10 15.21
C ARG A 111 6.57 2.64 15.57
N VAL A 112 6.33 1.84 14.56
CA VAL A 112 6.27 0.38 14.64
C VAL A 112 7.58 -0.21 14.15
N SER A 113 8.03 -1.29 14.79
CA SER A 113 9.08 -2.18 14.29
C SER A 113 8.57 -3.61 14.31
N GLY A 114 8.79 -4.35 13.24
CA GLY A 114 8.27 -5.71 13.10
C GLY A 114 6.78 -5.78 12.76
N SER A 115 6.15 -6.91 13.06
CA SER A 115 4.73 -7.17 12.80
C SER A 115 3.95 -7.12 14.11
N ILE A 116 3.23 -6.03 14.33
CA ILE A 116 2.43 -5.80 15.54
C ILE A 116 1.14 -5.10 15.14
N ARG A 117 0.01 -5.49 15.75
CA ARG A 117 -1.28 -4.85 15.47
C ARG A 117 -1.51 -3.72 16.46
N VAL A 118 -1.95 -2.59 15.94
CA VAL A 118 -2.22 -1.39 16.73
C VAL A 118 -3.64 -0.90 16.43
N GLY A 119 -4.41 -0.67 17.50
CA GLY A 119 -5.73 -0.05 17.46
C GLY A 119 -5.76 1.26 18.26
N TYR A 120 -6.85 2.02 18.12
CA TYR A 120 -7.03 3.31 18.78
C TYR A 120 -8.36 3.36 19.51
N ALA A 121 -8.34 3.78 20.77
CA ALA A 121 -9.54 4.19 21.48
C ALA A 121 -9.73 5.69 21.28
N VAL A 122 -10.85 6.08 20.69
CA VAL A 122 -11.17 7.48 20.36
C VAL A 122 -12.34 7.93 21.22
N ALA A 123 -12.21 9.09 21.87
CA ALA A 123 -13.31 9.67 22.61
C ALA A 123 -14.35 10.26 21.64
N ASN A 124 -15.59 9.79 21.75
CA ASN A 124 -16.73 10.43 21.11
C ASN A 124 -17.17 11.59 21.99
N ASN A 125 -16.92 12.83 21.55
CA ASN A 125 -17.56 13.99 22.16
C ASN A 125 -19.06 13.93 21.88
N VAL A 126 -19.82 13.32 22.77
CA VAL A 126 -21.27 13.48 22.80
C VAL A 126 -21.53 14.89 23.33
N LYS A 127 -22.00 15.75 22.44
CA LYS A 127 -22.42 17.13 22.77
C LYS A 127 -23.57 17.13 23.75
#